data_AF-A0A7V9AQN5-F1
#
_entry.id   AF-A0A7V9AQN5-F1
#
_cell.length_a   1.000
_cell.length_b   1.000
_cell.length_c   1.000
_cell.angle_alpha   90.00
_cell.angle_beta   90.00
_cell.angle_gamma   90.00
#
_symmetry.space_group_name_H-M   'P 1'
#
loop_
_entity.id
_entity.type
_entity.pdbx_description
1 polymer ?
#
loop_
_entity_poly.entity_id
_entity_poly.type
_entity_poly.pdbx_seq_one_letter_code
_entity_poly.pdbx_strand_id
1 'polypeptide(L)' 'MHDGVFKTLEDVIVFKNKGGQPNPHLSPLMKPLNLTPEDKADVVAFLKTLTGAPLKILVPKLPK' A
#
# COMPACT_ATOMS: atom_id res chain seq x y z
N MET A 1 -4.22 -4.14 1.42
CA MET A 1 -5.02 -5.09 0.63
C MET A 1 -6.49 -4.80 0.89
N HIS A 2 -7.40 -5.27 0.03
CA HIS A 2 -8.82 -4.91 0.13
C HIS A 2 -9.48 -5.35 1.46
N ASP A 3 -8.87 -6.31 2.15
CA ASP A 3 -9.29 -6.91 3.42
C ASP A 3 -8.60 -6.30 4.66
N GLY A 4 -7.69 -5.33 4.49
CA GLY A 4 -6.98 -4.70 5.61
C GLY A 4 -5.97 -5.60 6.32
N VAL A 5 -5.52 -6.72 5.73
CA VAL A 5 -4.65 -7.70 6.40
C VAL A 5 -3.28 -7.17 6.84
N PHE A 6 -2.78 -6.11 6.20
CA PHE A 6 -1.46 -5.53 6.49
C PHE A 6 -1.58 -4.27 7.34
N LYS A 7 -0.76 -4.18 8.39
CA LYS A 7 -0.74 -3.04 9.32
C LYS A 7 0.12 -1.88 8.83
N THR A 8 1.18 -2.19 8.07
CA THR A 8 2.17 -1.21 7.65
C THR A 8 2.30 -1.15 6.13
N LEU A 9 2.84 -0.05 5.60
CA LEU A 9 3.11 0.08 4.18
C LEU A 9 4.24 -0.87 3.76
N GLU A 10 5.23 -1.04 4.63
CA GLU A 10 6.36 -1.93 4.49
C GLU A 10 5.91 -3.39 4.29
N ASP A 11 4.91 -3.86 5.05
CA ASP A 11 4.34 -5.20 4.87
C ASP A 11 3.73 -5.40 3.47
N VAL A 12 3.05 -4.36 2.95
CA VAL A 12 2.49 -4.36 1.59
C VAL A 12 3.60 -4.45 0.55
N ILE A 13 4.68 -3.67 0.72
CA ILE A 13 5.81 -3.68 -0.21
C ILE A 13 6.52 -5.04 -0.17
N VAL A 14 6.72 -5.63 1.01
CA VAL A 14 7.30 -6.98 1.14
C VAL A 14 6.44 -8.03 0.43
N PHE A 15 5.12 -7.97 0.58
CA PHE A 15 4.20 -8.87 -0.12
C PHE A 15 4.30 -8.72 -1.65
N LYS A 16 4.33 -7.49 -2.15
CA LYS A 16 4.45 -7.21 -3.58
C LYS A 16 5.81 -7.62 -4.14
N ASN A 17 6.89 -7.39 -3.39
CA ASN A 17 8.23 -7.80 -3.78
C ASN A 17 8.37 -9.33 -3.93
N LYS A 18 7.60 -10.11 -3.16
CA LYS A 18 7.56 -11.58 -3.27
C LYS A 18 6.78 -12.09 -4.50
N GLY A 19 6.10 -11.22 -5.24
CA GLY A 19 5.17 -11.64 -6.30
C GLY A 19 3.81 -12.10 -5.77
N GLY A 20 3.45 -11.72 -4.55
CA GLY A 20 2.18 -12.10 -3.92
C GLY A 20 2.14 -13.52 -3.36
N GLN A 21 0.94 -13.97 -2.98
CA GLN A 21 0.72 -15.30 -2.41
C GLN A 21 0.36 -16.30 -3.51
N PRO A 22 1.07 -17.44 -3.64
CA PRO A 22 0.71 -18.50 -4.58
C PRO A 22 -0.73 -18.97 -4.37
N ASN A 23 -1.53 -18.92 -5.44
CA ASN A 23 -2.90 -19.41 -5.46
C ASN A 23 -3.36 -19.66 -6.92
N PRO A 24 -4.44 -20.43 -7.16
CA PRO A 24 -4.91 -20.77 -8.51
C PRO A 24 -5.32 -19.59 -9.38
N HIS A 25 -5.59 -18.43 -8.78
CA HIS A 25 -6.06 -17.22 -9.46
C HIS A 25 -4.98 -16.13 -9.53
N LEU A 26 -3.74 -16.45 -9.15
CA LEU A 26 -2.64 -15.50 -9.22
C LEU A 26 -2.29 -15.21 -10.68
N SER A 27 -2.26 -13.93 -11.05
CA SER A 27 -1.85 -13.52 -12.39
C SER A 27 -0.41 -13.98 -12.70
N PRO A 28 -0.13 -14.48 -13.92
CA PRO A 28 1.21 -14.89 -14.33
C PRO A 28 2.22 -13.72 -14.38
N LEU A 29 1.74 -12.47 -14.31
CA LEU A 29 2.57 -11.28 -14.22
C LEU A 29 3.07 -10.99 -12.80
N MET A 30 2.47 -11.62 -11.78
CA MET A 30 2.91 -11.48 -10.40
C MET A 30 4.16 -12.32 -10.18
N LYS A 31 5.31 -11.66 -10.20
CA LYS A 31 6.64 -12.28 -10.07
C LYS A 31 7.45 -11.58 -8.99
N PRO A 32 8.43 -12.26 -8.38
CA PRO A 32 9.38 -11.60 -7.47
C PRO A 32 10.05 -10.42 -8.17
N LEU A 33 10.12 -9.28 -7.48
CA LEU A 33 10.70 -8.05 -8.02
C LEU A 33 12.19 -7.91 -7.63
N ASN A 34 12.66 -8.72 -6.67
CA ASN A 34 14.03 -8.73 -6.17
C ASN A 34 14.54 -7.35 -5.70
N LEU A 35 13.63 -6.54 -5.14
CA LEU A 35 13.98 -5.23 -4.58
C LEU A 35 14.93 -5.38 -3.39
N THR A 36 16.00 -4.57 -3.40
CA THR A 36 16.95 -4.45 -2.30
C THR A 36 16.28 -3.80 -1.07
N PRO A 37 16.88 -3.88 0.13
CA PRO A 37 16.43 -3.10 1.28
C PRO A 37 16.28 -1.61 0.96
N GLU A 38 17.22 -1.06 0.20
CA GLU A 38 17.26 0.34 -0.23
C GLU A 38 16.10 0.67 -1.19
N ASP A 39 15.89 -0.15 -2.24
CA ASP A 39 14.79 0.06 -3.18
C ASP A 39 13.42 0.09 -2.48
N LYS A 40 13.21 -0.80 -1.50
CA LYS A 40 11.96 -0.83 -0.72
C LYS A 40 11.80 0.43 0.11
N ALA A 41 12.88 0.94 0.71
CA ALA A 41 12.86 2.16 1.48
C ALA A 41 12.54 3.37 0.59
N ASP A 42 13.11 3.43 -0.61
CA ASP A 42 12.87 4.49 -1.59
C ASP A 42 11.41 4.48 -2.10
N VAL A 43 10.85 3.29 -2.37
CA VAL A 43 9.43 3.16 -2.72
C VAL A 43 8.53 3.63 -1.58
N VAL A 44 8.83 3.26 -0.34
CA VAL A 44 8.08 3.73 0.83
C VAL A 44 8.18 5.25 0.98
N ALA A 45 9.37 5.82 0.78
CA ALA A 45 9.59 7.26 0.82
C ALA A 45 8.76 7.97 -0.26
N PHE A 46 8.79 7.48 -1.50
CA PHE A 46 7.97 7.99 -2.60
C PHE A 46 6.47 7.93 -2.28
N LEU A 47 5.97 6.80 -1.79
CA LEU A 47 4.55 6.66 -1.47
C LEU A 47 4.10 7.62 -0.35
N LYS A 48 4.98 7.92 0.61
CA LYS A 48 4.71 8.93 1.65
C LYS A 48 4.54 10.33 1.06
N THR A 49 5.17 10.66 -0.07
CA THR A 49 4.98 11.97 -0.73
C THR A 49 3.61 12.11 -1.38
N LEU A 50 2.86 11.03 -1.56
CA LEU A 50 1.50 11.06 -2.11
C LEU A 50 0.45 11.42 -1.04
N THR A 51 0.86 11.64 0.20
CA THR A 51 -0.02 12.07 1.29
C THR A 51 -0.46 13.51 1.05
N GLY A 52 -1.75 13.71 0.79
CA GLY A 52 -2.34 15.03 0.60
C GLY A 52 -2.48 15.81 1.90
N ALA A 53 -2.81 17.11 1.76
CA ALA A 53 -3.14 17.94 2.91
C ALA A 53 -4.40 17.41 3.64
N PRO A 54 -4.49 17.58 4.97
CA PRO A 54 -5.69 17.20 5.71
C PRO A 54 -6.94 17.90 5.18
N LEU A 55 -8.03 17.14 5.04
CA LEU A 55 -9.31 17.70 4.64
C LEU A 55 -9.85 18.62 5.75
N LYS A 56 -10.13 19.86 5.40
CA LYS A 56 -10.86 20.79 6.29
C LYS A 56 -12.35 20.52 6.14
N ILE A 57 -12.88 19.65 7.00
CA ILE A 57 -14.31 19.31 7.01
C ILE A 57 -15.02 20.24 8.00
N LEU A 58 -15.99 21.01 7.51
CA LEU A 58 -16.93 21.75 8.35
C LEU A 58 -18.12 20.85 8.65
N VAL A 59 -18.40 20.61 9.93
CA VAL A 59 -19.57 19.82 10.33
C VAL A 59 -20.83 20.59 9.94
N PRO A 60 -21.76 20.00 9.17
CA PRO A 60 -22.98 20.68 8.77
C PRO A 60 -23.88 20.93 9.98
N LYS A 61 -24.61 22.04 9.96
CA LYS A 61 -25.66 22.30 10.95
C LYS A 61 -26.80 21.31 10.72
N LEU A 62 -27.03 20.42 11.70
CA LEU A 62 -28.13 19.47 11.63
C LEU A 62 -29.49 20.19 11.74
N PRO A 63 -30.52 19.72 11.02
CA PRO A 63 -31.90 20.16 11.24
C PRO A 63 -32.35 19.90 12.68
N LYS A 64 -33.32 20.69 13.16
CA LYS A 64 -34.01 20.44 14.43
C LYS A 64 -35.06 19.35 14.28
#